data_AF-A0A920MWE7-F1
#
_entry.id   AF-A0A920MWE7-F1
#
_cell.length_a   1.000
_cell.length_b   1.000
_cell.length_c   1.000
_cell.angle_alpha   90.00
_cell.angle_beta   90.00
_cell.angle_gamma   90.00
#
_symmetry.space_group_name_H-M   'P 1'
#
loop_
_entity.id
_entity.type
_entity.pdbx_description
1 polymer ?
#
loop_
_entity_poly.entity_id
_entity_poly.type
_entity_poly.pdbx_seq_one_letter_code
_entity_poly.pdbx_strand_id
1 'polypeptide(L)'
;MGNLLFSLLKEVMVLTLGNALRRVLLTSLPGAAITNVKVENVLHEFSTIPGVKDDMSDIIQNLKGVRFKLSDSDVDNVNISMKGKIPLPLEIFKKPPINSKC
;
A
#
# COMPACT_ATOMS: atom_id res chain seq x y z
N MET A 1 15.56 -9.90 -1.35
CA MET A 1 14.77 -11.01 -0.76
C MET A 1 15.57 -11.53 0.41
N GLY A 2 15.02 -11.50 1.63
CA GLY A 2 15.69 -12.05 2.81
C GLY A 2 15.39 -13.54 2.93
N ASN A 3 16.40 -14.33 3.27
CA ASN A 3 16.25 -15.73 3.64
C ASN A 3 16.75 -15.91 5.08
N LEU A 4 16.02 -16.68 5.88
CA LEU A 4 16.42 -17.11 7.22
C LEU A 4 16.71 -18.61 7.17
N LEU A 5 17.88 -19.04 7.65
CA LEU A 5 18.29 -20.44 7.70
C LEU A 5 18.14 -20.97 9.13
N PHE A 6 17.40 -22.07 9.31
CA PHE A 6 17.31 -22.81 10.59
C PHE A 6 17.97 -24.18 10.40
N SER A 7 19.10 -24.43 11.07
CA SER A 7 19.89 -25.66 10.84
C SER A 7 19.71 -26.77 11.87
N LEU A 8 19.01 -26.54 13.00
CA LEU A 8 18.94 -27.48 14.15
C LEU A 8 17.53 -28.03 14.43
N LEU A 9 16.66 -28.08 13.44
CA LEU A 9 15.27 -28.55 13.61
C LEU A 9 15.06 -29.93 12.99
N LYS A 10 14.29 -30.78 13.67
CA LYS A 10 13.84 -32.07 13.13
C LYS A 10 12.91 -31.81 11.94
N GLU A 11 13.02 -32.60 10.87
CA GLU A 11 12.28 -32.45 9.60
C GLU A 11 10.79 -32.06 9.79
N VAL A 12 10.08 -32.82 10.62
CA VAL A 12 8.64 -32.63 10.88
C VAL A 12 8.33 -31.32 11.62
N MET A 13 9.29 -30.84 12.42
CA MET A 13 9.19 -29.57 13.14
C MET A 13 9.42 -28.37 12.21
N VAL A 14 10.27 -28.50 11.18
CA VAL A 14 10.48 -27.45 10.17
C VAL A 14 9.18 -27.15 9.43
N LEU A 15 8.44 -28.17 9.00
CA LEU A 15 7.15 -27.99 8.34
C LEU A 15 6.12 -27.34 9.27
N THR A 16 6.04 -27.82 10.51
CA THR A 16 5.07 -27.32 11.49
C THR A 16 5.37 -25.85 11.85
N LEU A 17 6.63 -25.52 12.14
CA LEU A 17 7.07 -24.17 12.47
C LEU A 17 6.99 -23.23 11.26
N GLY A 18 7.41 -23.68 10.07
CA GLY A 18 7.35 -22.90 8.84
C GLY A 18 5.91 -22.55 8.45
N ASN A 19 4.99 -23.50 8.55
CA ASN A 19 3.56 -23.25 8.31
C ASN A 19 2.97 -22.30 9.35
N ALA A 20 3.33 -22.46 10.63
CA ALA A 20 2.90 -21.53 11.67
C ALA A 20 3.42 -20.11 11.42
N LEU A 21 4.72 -19.95 11.16
CA LEU A 21 5.36 -18.65 10.90
C LEU A 21 4.78 -17.98 9.64
N ARG A 22 4.52 -18.74 8.57
CA ARG A 22 3.87 -18.21 7.36
C ARG A 22 2.52 -17.60 7.68
N ARG A 23 1.69 -18.28 8.48
CA ARG A 23 0.37 -17.76 8.87
C ARG A 23 0.52 -16.48 9.68
N VAL A 24 1.33 -16.51 10.74
CA VAL A 24 1.52 -15.37 11.64
C VAL A 24 2.06 -14.15 10.90
N LEU A 25 3.07 -14.34 10.05
CA LEU A 25 3.65 -13.24 9.26
C LEU A 25 2.65 -12.65 8.25
N LEU A 26 1.79 -13.48 7.63
CA LEU A 26 0.79 -12.97 6.69
C LEU A 26 -0.38 -12.26 7.39
N THR A 27 -0.72 -12.64 8.63
CA THR A 27 -1.89 -12.08 9.34
C THR A 27 -1.56 -10.92 10.26
N SER A 28 -0.35 -10.89 10.82
CA SER A 28 -0.03 -10.03 11.96
C SER A 28 1.05 -9.00 11.65
N LEU A 29 1.38 -8.79 10.37
CA LEU A 29 2.26 -7.70 9.98
C LEU A 29 1.50 -6.38 10.09
N PRO A 30 1.86 -5.49 11.05
CA PRO A 30 1.29 -4.16 11.10
C PRO A 30 1.72 -3.39 9.85
N GLY A 31 0.77 -2.74 9.20
CA GLY A 31 1.02 -1.97 7.99
C GLY A 31 -0.01 -0.86 7.84
N ALA A 32 0.37 0.20 7.14
CA ALA A 32 -0.52 1.26 6.73
C ALA A 32 -0.89 1.07 5.25
N ALA A 33 -2.19 1.09 4.97
CA ALA A 33 -2.73 0.99 3.61
C ALA A 33 -3.86 2.00 3.43
N ILE A 34 -4.10 2.40 2.17
CA ILE A 34 -5.20 3.29 1.82
C ILE A 34 -6.51 2.53 2.03
N THR A 35 -7.37 3.05 2.92
CA THR A 35 -8.67 2.43 3.25
C THR A 35 -9.81 2.98 2.42
N ASN A 36 -9.75 4.25 2.03
CA ASN A 36 -10.79 4.90 1.24
C ASN A 36 -10.20 5.94 0.28
N VAL A 37 -10.81 6.10 -0.89
CA VAL A 37 -10.41 7.08 -1.90
C VAL A 37 -11.66 7.82 -2.36
N LYS A 38 -11.63 9.15 -2.31
CA LYS A 38 -12.69 10.01 -2.84
C LYS A 38 -12.13 10.82 -3.99
N VAL A 39 -12.76 10.73 -5.16
CA VAL A 39 -12.41 11.51 -6.36
C VAL A 39 -13.60 12.39 -6.71
N GLU A 40 -13.34 13.66 -7.00
CA GLU A 40 -14.38 14.61 -7.40
C GLU A 40 -14.91 14.24 -8.80
N ASN A 41 -16.24 14.34 -8.99
CA ASN A 41 -16.95 14.08 -10.25
C ASN A 41 -16.93 12.62 -10.77
N VAL A 42 -16.64 11.65 -9.90
CA VAL A 42 -16.77 10.21 -10.20
C VAL A 42 -17.92 9.61 -9.40
N LEU A 43 -18.91 9.05 -10.10
CA LEU A 43 -20.09 8.42 -9.48
C LEU A 43 -19.81 6.96 -9.06
N HIS A 44 -18.98 6.24 -9.81
CA HIS A 44 -18.70 4.83 -9.59
C HIS A 44 -17.30 4.46 -10.07
N GLU A 45 -16.74 3.39 -9.51
CA GLU A 45 -15.37 2.91 -9.72
C GLU A 45 -15.00 2.44 -11.13
N PHE A 46 -16.01 2.33 -11.99
CA PHE A 46 -15.86 1.99 -13.41
C PHE A 46 -15.96 3.20 -14.34
N SER A 47 -16.07 4.42 -13.82
CA SER A 47 -16.18 5.60 -14.69
C SER A 47 -14.80 6.07 -15.14
N THR A 48 -14.68 6.37 -16.42
CA THR A 48 -13.50 7.03 -16.97
C THR A 48 -13.53 8.52 -16.62
N ILE A 49 -12.41 9.05 -16.13
CA ILE A 49 -12.30 10.47 -15.77
C ILE A 49 -11.89 11.26 -17.04
N PRO A 50 -12.64 12.29 -17.45
CA PRO A 50 -12.29 13.07 -18.62
C PRO A 50 -10.94 13.77 -18.44
N GLY A 51 -9.98 13.49 -19.31
CA GLY A 51 -8.62 14.05 -19.26
C GLY A 51 -7.56 13.18 -18.58
N VAL A 52 -7.93 12.00 -18.09
CA VAL A 52 -7.00 10.98 -17.58
C VAL A 52 -6.93 9.82 -18.58
N LYS A 53 -5.73 9.27 -18.80
CA LYS A 53 -5.51 8.18 -19.75
C LYS A 53 -5.94 6.82 -19.18
N ASP A 54 -5.79 6.65 -17.87
CA ASP A 54 -6.07 5.41 -17.14
C ASP A 54 -7.48 5.42 -16.54
N ASP A 55 -8.11 4.25 -16.43
CA ASP A 55 -9.43 4.10 -15.81
C ASP A 55 -9.34 4.19 -14.28
N MET A 56 -10.46 4.47 -13.61
CA MET A 56 -10.49 4.62 -12.14
C MET A 56 -10.05 3.34 -11.41
N SER A 57 -10.35 2.17 -11.97
CA SER A 57 -9.87 0.88 -11.46
C SER A 57 -8.34 0.73 -11.53
N ASP A 58 -7.72 1.20 -12.62
CA ASP A 58 -6.25 1.20 -12.75
C ASP A 58 -5.61 2.15 -11.74
N ILE A 59 -6.23 3.30 -11.51
CA ILE A 59 -5.81 4.25 -10.48
C ILE A 59 -5.87 3.59 -9.10
N ILE A 60 -6.97 2.91 -8.75
CA ILE A 60 -7.08 2.16 -7.48
C ILE A 60 -5.96 1.10 -7.36
N GLN A 61 -5.70 0.35 -8.43
CA GLN A 61 -4.66 -0.67 -8.42
C GLN A 61 -3.28 -0.07 -8.18
N ASN A 62 -2.99 1.06 -8.82
CA ASN A 62 -1.74 1.80 -8.63
C ASN A 62 -1.61 2.34 -7.20
N LEU A 63 -2.71 2.82 -6.60
CA LEU A 63 -2.74 3.29 -5.22
C LEU A 63 -2.44 2.17 -4.21
N LYS A 64 -2.87 0.93 -4.45
CA LYS A 64 -2.52 -0.22 -3.60
C LYS A 64 -1.02 -0.54 -3.58
N GLY A 65 -0.27 -0.14 -4.61
CA GLY A 65 1.18 -0.34 -4.69
C GLY A 65 2.01 0.70 -3.91
N VAL A 66 1.36 1.75 -3.40
CA VAL A 66 2.02 2.81 -2.64
C VAL A 66 2.39 2.32 -1.24
N ARG A 67 3.64 2.52 -0.83
CA ARG A 67 4.11 2.18 0.51
C ARG A 67 4.07 3.40 1.41
N PHE A 68 3.26 3.32 2.45
CA PHE A 68 3.20 4.33 3.52
C PHE A 68 4.01 3.86 4.72
N LYS A 69 4.63 4.82 5.40
CA LYS A 69 5.20 4.62 6.73
C LYS A 69 4.50 5.62 7.63
N LEU A 70 3.59 5.12 8.45
CA LEU A 70 2.92 5.91 9.47
C LEU A 70 3.69 5.73 10.78
N SER A 71 3.94 6.83 11.48
CA SER A 71 4.63 6.80 12.77
C SER A 71 3.65 6.57 13.92
N ASP A 72 2.40 7.01 13.73
CA ASP A 72 1.30 6.95 14.69
C ASP A 72 0.22 5.96 14.23
N SER A 73 -0.69 5.58 15.12
CA SER A 73 -1.76 4.59 14.84
C SER A 73 -3.05 5.19 14.29
N ASP A 74 -3.12 6.50 14.11
CA ASP A 74 -4.34 7.23 13.77
C ASP A 74 -4.57 7.33 12.27
N VAL A 75 -5.83 7.54 11.86
CA VAL A 75 -6.20 7.64 10.44
C VAL A 75 -5.95 9.07 9.95
N ASP A 76 -4.90 9.25 9.15
CA ASP A 76 -4.58 10.53 8.51
C ASP A 76 -5.30 10.72 7.17
N ASN A 77 -5.97 11.86 7.00
CA ASN A 77 -6.56 12.26 5.73
C ASN A 77 -5.54 13.05 4.89
N VAL A 78 -5.22 12.55 3.68
CA VAL A 78 -4.28 13.19 2.76
C VAL A 78 -5.03 13.70 1.52
N ASN A 79 -4.95 15.00 1.27
CA ASN A 79 -5.52 15.63 0.07
C ASN A 79 -4.41 15.96 -0.93
N ILE A 80 -4.57 15.52 -2.17
CA ILE A 80 -3.59 15.75 -3.25
C ILE A 80 -4.29 16.51 -4.37
N SER A 81 -3.74 17.66 -4.76
CA SER A 81 -4.22 18.45 -5.91
C SER A 81 -3.10 18.55 -6.94
N MET A 82 -3.36 18.08 -8.15
CA MET A 82 -2.42 18.17 -9.27
C MET A 82 -3.06 18.96 -10.41
N LYS A 83 -2.29 19.91 -10.97
CA LYS A 83 -2.67 20.66 -12.17
C LYS A 83 -1.57 20.50 -13.23
N GLY A 84 -1.91 19.93 -14.39
CA GLY A 84 -1.02 19.81 -15.56
C GLY A 84 -1.12 18.46 -16.29
N LYS A 85 -0.52 18.37 -17.49
CA LYS A 85 -0.28 17.09 -18.21
C LYS A 85 0.91 16.37 -17.57
N ILE A 86 0.74 15.91 -16.34
CA ILE A 86 1.75 15.10 -15.66
C ILE A 86 1.19 13.68 -15.67
N PRO A 87 1.80 12.73 -16.38
CA PRO A 87 1.40 11.32 -16.23
C PRO A 87 1.59 10.99 -14.76
N LEU A 88 0.58 10.55 -14.02
CA LEU A 88 0.67 10.20 -12.59
C LEU A 88 1.76 9.13 -12.41
N PRO A 89 3.03 9.45 -12.10
CA PRO A 89 3.99 8.41 -11.89
C PRO A 89 3.85 8.04 -10.41
N LEU A 90 4.07 6.77 -10.13
CA LEU A 90 4.21 6.20 -8.79
C LEU A 90 5.24 6.93 -7.90
N GLU A 91 5.93 7.95 -8.42
CA GLU A 91 6.92 8.79 -7.74
C GLU A 91 6.34 9.91 -6.86
N ILE A 92 5.14 10.42 -7.14
CA ILE A 92 4.50 11.44 -6.28
C ILE A 92 4.19 10.85 -4.90
N PHE A 93 3.80 9.58 -4.90
CA PHE A 93 3.52 8.80 -3.71
C PHE A 93 4.76 8.17 -3.05
N LYS A 94 5.94 8.21 -3.69
CA LYS A 94 7.20 7.69 -3.10
C LYS A 94 7.80 8.63 -2.06
N LYS A 95 7.42 9.90 -2.03
CA LYS A 95 7.91 10.83 -1.01
C LYS A 95 6.89 10.81 0.14
N PRO A 96 7.18 10.10 1.25
CA PRO A 96 6.38 10.30 2.45
C PRO A 96 6.41 11.81 2.75
N PRO A 97 5.28 12.43 3.15
CA PRO A 97 5.35 13.75 3.72
C PRO A 97 6.28 13.63 4.93
N ILE A 98 7.51 14.12 4.76
CA ILE A 98 8.39 14.50 5.85
C ILE A 98 7.70 15.73 6.45
N ASN A 99 6.65 15.49 7.23
CA ASN A 99 6.16 16.47 8.16
C ASN A 99 6.23 15.84 9.54
N SER A 100 7.47 15.80 10.02
CA SER A 100 7.76 15.96 11.42
C SER A 100 7.13 17.28 11.88
N LYS A 101 5.96 17.21 12.49
CA LYS A 101 5.58 18.21 13.48
C LYS A 101 5.21 17.51 14.77
N CYS A 102 6.15 17.66 15.70
CA CYS A 102 6.16 17.40 17.13
C CYS A 102 6.47 15.95 17.55
#